data_AF-A0AB73N331-F1
#
_entry.id   AF-A0AB73N331-F1
#
_cell.length_a   1.000
_cell.length_b   1.000
_cell.length_c   1.000
_cell.angle_alpha   90.00
_cell.angle_beta   90.00
_cell.angle_gamma   90.00
#
_symmetry.space_group_name_H-M   'P 1'
#
loop_
_entity.id
_entity.type
_entity.pdbx_description
1 polymer ?
#
loop_
_entity_poly.entity_id
_entity_poly.type
_entity_poly.pdbx_seq_one_letter_code
_entity_poly.pdbx_strand_id
1 'polypeptide(L)'
;MRIIVLGSAAGGGHPQWNCHTSASLRAWQQTDGAQRRTQASIAVSADGERWVLINASPDFRQQILATPALWPQHGLRHSPIEAVLLTSGEIDHIAGLLSMRESQRFSLHASSRVLDLLAQNPIFDAVNPHYVSRQPFALDTPLALCGLQLTPFSVPGKVPLFMESRSGGDLAGSNEETLGLTIDDGRRRMHYIPGCAAMTDALRARLQDAELVFFDGTLWRDDEMVQLGVSQKTGQRMGHMSIDGPDGTIAAFAPLNVARKIFIHLNTTNPVLNTLSPEFASARASGWEVAHDGLEIAL
;
A
#
# COMPACT_ATOMS: atom_id res chain seq x y z
N MET A 1 0.38 15.88 10.96
CA MET A 1 0.98 14.95 9.97
C MET A 1 0.33 15.14 8.59
N ARG A 2 1.09 15.19 7.49
CA ARG A 2 0.58 15.23 6.10
C ARG A 2 0.76 13.88 5.40
N ILE A 3 -0.25 13.44 4.68
CA ILE A 3 -0.27 12.17 3.94
C ILE A 3 -0.78 12.44 2.52
N ILE A 4 -0.09 11.90 1.52
CA ILE A 4 -0.52 11.93 0.12
C ILE A 4 -0.60 10.50 -0.39
N VAL A 5 -1.77 10.10 -0.91
CA VAL A 5 -1.93 8.84 -1.63
C VAL A 5 -1.37 9.02 -3.04
N LEU A 6 -0.24 8.39 -3.33
CA LEU A 6 0.41 8.45 -4.63
C LEU A 6 -0.26 7.50 -5.62
N GLY A 7 -0.55 6.29 -5.14
CA GLY A 7 -1.28 5.27 -5.86
C GLY A 7 -2.21 4.54 -4.92
N SER A 8 -3.35 4.09 -5.45
CA SER A 8 -4.43 3.50 -4.65
C SER A 8 -4.86 2.11 -5.13
N ALA A 9 -4.39 1.63 -6.29
CA ALA A 9 -4.71 0.30 -6.79
C ALA A 9 -3.76 -0.78 -6.27
N ALA A 10 -4.20 -2.04 -6.29
CA ALA A 10 -3.33 -3.20 -6.09
C ALA A 10 -2.35 -3.39 -7.27
N GLY A 11 -1.50 -4.42 -7.21
CA GLY A 11 -0.62 -4.82 -8.31
C GLY A 11 -1.34 -4.89 -9.67
N GLY A 12 -0.73 -4.30 -10.71
CA GLY A 12 -1.30 -4.16 -12.04
C GLY A 12 -2.01 -2.84 -12.30
N GLY A 13 -2.44 -2.11 -11.25
CA GLY A 13 -3.10 -0.82 -11.38
C GLY A 13 -4.56 -0.90 -11.86
N HIS A 14 -5.18 0.26 -12.08
CA HIS A 14 -6.51 0.35 -12.66
C HIS A 14 -6.58 1.45 -13.75
N PRO A 15 -6.90 1.11 -15.00
CA PRO A 15 -7.10 -0.25 -15.50
C PRO A 15 -5.77 -1.03 -15.52
N GLN A 16 -5.85 -2.35 -15.32
CA GLN A 16 -4.68 -3.22 -15.49
C GLN A 16 -4.40 -3.41 -16.99
N TRP A 17 -3.11 -3.42 -17.37
CA TRP A 17 -2.65 -3.36 -18.75
C TRP A 17 -3.26 -4.41 -19.71
N ASN A 18 -3.58 -5.61 -19.19
CA ASN A 18 -4.15 -6.72 -19.94
C ASN A 18 -5.57 -7.12 -19.47
N CYS A 19 -6.28 -6.23 -18.75
CA CYS A 19 -7.62 -6.52 -18.24
C CYS A 19 -8.70 -5.80 -19.05
N HIS A 20 -9.75 -6.55 -19.42
CA HIS A 20 -10.91 -6.08 -20.19
C HIS A 20 -12.23 -6.40 -19.47
N THR A 21 -12.23 -6.44 -18.14
CA THR A 21 -13.48 -6.47 -17.36
C THR A 21 -14.28 -5.18 -17.59
N SER A 22 -15.56 -5.17 -17.22
CA SER A 22 -16.40 -3.97 -17.33
C SER A 22 -15.80 -2.76 -16.58
N ALA A 23 -15.23 -2.98 -15.40
CA ALA A 23 -14.54 -1.95 -14.63
C ALA A 23 -13.29 -1.42 -15.36
N SER A 24 -12.42 -2.31 -15.86
CA SER A 24 -11.23 -1.90 -16.60
C SER A 24 -11.57 -1.17 -17.90
N LEU A 25 -12.57 -1.65 -18.66
CA LEU A 25 -13.01 -0.98 -19.90
C LEU A 25 -13.49 0.45 -19.64
N ARG A 26 -14.27 0.64 -18.57
CA ARG A 26 -14.73 1.97 -18.13
C ARG A 26 -13.55 2.90 -17.81
N ALA A 27 -12.53 2.40 -17.12
CA ALA A 27 -11.34 3.20 -16.79
C ALA A 27 -10.41 3.45 -18.00
N TRP A 28 -10.34 2.50 -18.95
CA TRP A 28 -9.68 2.73 -20.25
C TRP A 28 -10.33 3.88 -21.00
N GLN A 29 -11.66 3.86 -21.08
CA GLN A 29 -12.48 4.87 -21.75
C GLN A 29 -12.67 6.16 -20.93
N GLN A 30 -12.18 6.20 -19.69
CA GLN A 30 -12.38 7.32 -18.75
C GLN A 30 -13.84 7.73 -18.62
N THR A 31 -14.75 6.75 -18.57
CA THR A 31 -16.17 7.04 -18.36
C THR A 31 -16.40 7.65 -17.00
N ASP A 32 -17.48 8.41 -16.86
CA ASP A 32 -17.83 9.03 -15.58
C ASP A 32 -17.91 8.00 -14.43
N GLY A 33 -17.31 8.37 -13.30
CA GLY A 33 -17.13 7.53 -12.13
C GLY A 33 -16.06 6.42 -12.22
N ALA A 34 -15.26 6.34 -13.30
CA ALA A 34 -14.19 5.34 -13.45
C ALA A 34 -12.80 5.99 -13.55
N GLN A 35 -12.23 6.35 -12.40
CA GLN A 35 -10.91 6.99 -12.31
C GLN A 35 -9.77 5.98 -12.45
N ARG A 36 -8.74 6.34 -13.22
CA ARG A 36 -7.49 5.58 -13.28
C ARG A 36 -6.70 5.70 -11.98
N ARG A 37 -5.98 4.65 -11.62
CA ARG A 37 -5.20 4.55 -10.38
C ARG A 37 -3.90 3.78 -10.64
N THR A 38 -2.81 4.33 -10.14
CA THR A 38 -1.50 3.70 -10.04
C THR A 38 -1.42 2.79 -8.83
N GLN A 39 -0.38 1.96 -8.78
CA GLN A 39 -0.19 0.96 -7.74
C GLN A 39 0.14 1.56 -6.36
N ALA A 40 -0.34 0.90 -5.30
CA ALA A 40 -0.40 1.42 -3.94
C ALA A 40 0.94 1.95 -3.40
N SER A 41 0.95 3.24 -3.07
CA SER A 41 2.06 3.92 -2.43
C SER A 41 1.54 5.20 -1.77
N ILE A 42 2.12 5.58 -0.63
CA ILE A 42 1.82 6.86 0.04
C ILE A 42 3.12 7.61 0.35
N ALA A 43 3.04 8.93 0.41
CA ALA A 43 4.08 9.76 0.98
C ALA A 43 3.57 10.42 2.26
N VAL A 44 4.40 10.40 3.32
CA VAL A 44 4.04 10.95 4.63
C VAL A 44 5.10 11.93 5.09
N SER A 45 4.69 13.04 5.70
CA SER A 45 5.60 14.08 6.19
C SER A 45 5.10 14.71 7.49
N ALA A 46 6.03 15.02 8.39
CA ALA A 46 5.75 15.79 9.60
C ALA A 46 5.68 17.30 9.34
N ASP A 47 6.44 17.81 8.36
CA ASP A 47 6.66 19.24 8.11
C ASP A 47 6.16 19.70 6.73
N GLY A 48 5.86 18.78 5.82
CA GLY A 48 5.48 19.07 4.43
C GLY A 48 6.65 19.33 3.49
N GLU A 49 7.89 19.21 3.98
CA GLU A 49 9.11 19.46 3.20
C GLU A 49 9.93 18.18 3.02
N ARG A 50 10.03 17.35 4.07
CA ARG A 50 10.78 16.08 4.06
C ARG A 50 9.81 14.93 4.13
N TRP A 51 9.93 14.01 3.18
CA TRP A 51 8.96 12.96 2.96
C TRP A 51 9.55 11.57 3.15
N VAL A 52 8.76 10.71 3.80
CA VAL A 52 8.96 9.27 3.83
C VAL A 52 8.02 8.65 2.80
N LEU A 53 8.58 7.95 1.82
CA LEU A 53 7.83 7.17 0.84
C LEU A 53 7.55 5.77 1.41
N ILE A 54 6.30 5.35 1.42
CA ILE A 54 5.90 4.00 1.82
C ILE A 54 5.59 3.19 0.56
N ASN A 55 6.39 2.15 0.33
CA ASN A 55 6.46 1.34 -0.89
C ASN A 55 6.83 2.17 -2.14
N ALA A 56 7.74 1.65 -2.96
CA ALA A 56 8.16 2.26 -4.22
C ALA A 56 7.55 1.46 -5.39
N SER A 57 6.40 1.93 -5.89
CA SER A 57 5.66 1.21 -6.93
C SER A 57 6.32 1.30 -8.32
N PRO A 58 6.04 0.37 -9.26
CA PRO A 58 6.41 0.50 -10.67
C PRO A 58 6.01 1.84 -11.30
N ASP A 59 4.93 2.45 -10.80
CA ASP A 59 4.41 3.73 -11.27
C ASP A 59 5.11 4.94 -10.66
N PHE A 60 6.15 4.73 -9.84
CA PHE A 60 6.86 5.78 -9.09
C PHE A 60 7.11 7.05 -9.91
N ARG A 61 7.65 6.92 -11.13
CA ARG A 61 7.91 8.10 -11.97
C ARG A 61 6.64 8.91 -12.26
N GLN A 62 5.54 8.24 -12.59
CA GLN A 62 4.26 8.90 -12.88
C GLN A 62 3.66 9.51 -11.60
N GLN A 63 3.80 8.82 -10.48
CA GLN A 63 3.39 9.30 -9.16
C GLN A 63 4.11 10.60 -8.79
N ILE A 64 5.44 10.67 -8.94
CA ILE A 64 6.20 11.90 -8.67
C ILE A 64 5.77 13.03 -9.60
N LEU A 65 5.60 12.76 -10.91
CA LEU A 65 5.14 13.79 -11.85
C LEU A 65 3.77 14.37 -11.48
N ALA A 66 2.88 13.57 -10.90
CA ALA A 66 1.56 13.99 -10.49
C ALA A 66 1.51 14.69 -9.12
N THR A 67 2.60 14.68 -8.34
CA THR A 67 2.62 15.18 -6.96
C THR A 67 3.65 16.30 -6.78
N PRO A 68 3.25 17.58 -6.95
CA PRO A 68 4.16 18.74 -6.83
C PRO A 68 4.92 18.84 -5.51
N ALA A 69 4.33 18.39 -4.41
CA ALA A 69 4.99 18.37 -3.09
C ALA A 69 6.26 17.51 -3.05
N LEU A 70 6.41 16.56 -3.99
CA LEU A 70 7.57 15.68 -4.10
C LEU A 70 8.56 16.11 -5.20
N TRP A 71 8.34 17.26 -5.84
CA TRP A 71 9.25 17.76 -6.88
C TRP A 71 10.56 18.30 -6.30
N PRO A 72 11.67 18.23 -7.05
CA PRO A 72 12.91 18.89 -6.68
C PRO A 72 12.72 20.40 -6.47
N GLN A 73 13.00 20.88 -5.25
CA GLN A 73 12.84 22.31 -4.90
C GLN A 73 14.09 23.18 -5.13
N HIS A 74 15.30 22.63 -5.07
CA HIS A 74 16.54 23.43 -5.15
C HIS A 74 17.74 22.63 -5.68
N GLY A 75 18.82 23.31 -6.05
CA GLY A 75 20.05 22.67 -6.52
C GLY A 75 19.89 21.90 -7.84
N LEU A 76 20.98 21.26 -8.29
CA LEU A 76 20.99 20.44 -9.52
C LEU A 76 20.47 19.00 -9.28
N ARG A 77 20.62 18.49 -8.05
CA ARG A 77 20.08 17.20 -7.60
C ARG A 77 19.50 17.37 -6.21
N HIS A 78 18.19 17.30 -6.11
CA HIS A 78 17.45 17.35 -4.85
C HIS A 78 16.16 16.54 -5.00
N SER A 79 15.74 15.92 -3.91
CA SER A 79 14.43 15.29 -3.80
C SER A 79 13.92 15.52 -2.37
N PRO A 80 12.63 15.88 -2.20
CA PRO A 80 11.97 15.90 -0.90
C PRO A 80 11.90 14.51 -0.23
N ILE A 81 12.09 13.42 -0.98
CA ILE A 81 12.06 12.05 -0.45
C ILE A 81 13.40 11.73 0.19
N GLU A 82 13.45 11.72 1.52
CA GLU A 82 14.66 11.44 2.31
C GLU A 82 14.74 9.99 2.80
N ALA A 83 13.58 9.30 2.87
CA ALA A 83 13.49 7.91 3.28
C ALA A 83 12.45 7.14 2.46
N VAL A 84 12.72 5.86 2.25
CA VAL A 84 11.79 4.90 1.66
C VAL A 84 11.65 3.75 2.65
N LEU A 85 10.41 3.37 2.99
CA LEU A 85 10.11 2.20 3.80
C LEU A 85 9.30 1.20 2.99
N LEU A 86 9.77 -0.05 2.92
CA LEU A 86 9.08 -1.14 2.26
C LEU A 86 8.31 -2.00 3.26
N THR A 87 7.01 -2.19 3.01
CA THR A 87 6.12 -3.03 3.85
C THR A 87 6.13 -4.50 3.43
N SER A 88 6.59 -4.82 2.21
CA SER A 88 6.84 -6.19 1.75
C SER A 88 7.86 -6.20 0.60
N GLY A 89 8.23 -7.41 0.17
CA GLY A 89 9.09 -7.64 -0.99
C GLY A 89 8.34 -7.85 -2.30
N GLU A 90 7.03 -7.56 -2.37
CA GLU A 90 6.23 -7.72 -3.58
C GLU A 90 6.70 -6.78 -4.71
N ILE A 91 6.53 -7.22 -5.96
CA ILE A 91 7.02 -6.48 -7.14
C ILE A 91 6.40 -5.07 -7.21
N ASP A 92 5.12 -4.97 -6.89
CA ASP A 92 4.38 -3.71 -6.83
C ASP A 92 4.81 -2.77 -5.70
N HIS A 93 5.62 -3.22 -4.75
CA HIS A 93 6.18 -2.40 -3.68
C HIS A 93 7.66 -2.05 -3.86
N ILE A 94 8.41 -2.79 -4.68
CA ILE A 94 9.87 -2.60 -4.80
C ILE A 94 10.33 -2.12 -6.17
N ALA A 95 9.56 -2.35 -7.25
CA ALA A 95 10.02 -2.07 -8.61
C ALA A 95 10.32 -0.58 -8.88
N GLY A 96 9.66 0.32 -8.16
CA GLY A 96 9.91 1.77 -8.23
C GLY A 96 11.32 2.16 -7.83
N LEU A 97 11.99 1.36 -6.99
CA LEU A 97 13.39 1.58 -6.62
C LEU A 97 14.31 1.63 -7.85
N LEU A 98 13.99 0.87 -8.90
CA LEU A 98 14.76 0.89 -10.15
C LEU A 98 14.73 2.27 -10.81
N SER A 99 13.67 3.04 -10.60
CA SER A 99 13.53 4.42 -11.10
C SER A 99 14.11 5.47 -10.14
N MET A 100 14.69 5.06 -9.01
CA MET A 100 15.32 5.92 -8.00
C MET A 100 16.86 5.84 -8.03
N ARG A 101 17.45 5.36 -9.14
CA ARG A 101 18.86 4.96 -9.26
C ARG A 101 19.82 6.09 -9.61
N GLU A 102 19.33 7.26 -9.97
CA GLU A 102 20.10 8.38 -10.52
C GLU A 102 20.88 9.17 -9.43
N SER A 103 21.52 8.45 -8.49
CA SER A 103 22.46 8.96 -7.47
C SER A 103 21.88 10.01 -6.52
N GLN A 104 20.58 9.90 -6.21
CA GLN A 104 19.94 10.67 -5.15
C GLN A 104 20.19 10.00 -3.79
N ARG A 105 20.50 10.78 -2.75
CA ARG A 105 20.67 10.25 -1.40
C ARG A 105 19.31 10.09 -0.71
N PHE A 106 19.09 8.91 -0.12
CA PHE A 106 17.98 8.60 0.78
C PHE A 106 18.33 7.37 1.63
N SER A 107 17.55 7.09 2.66
CA SER A 107 17.65 5.83 3.43
C SER A 107 16.56 4.85 3.02
N LEU A 108 16.91 3.58 2.79
CA LEU A 108 15.99 2.51 2.45
C LEU A 108 15.81 1.58 3.65
N HIS A 109 14.58 1.49 4.15
CA HIS A 109 14.21 0.71 5.33
C HIS A 109 13.30 -0.45 4.94
N ALA A 110 13.64 -1.66 5.37
CA ALA A 110 12.82 -2.85 5.17
C ALA A 110 13.16 -3.90 6.25
N SER A 111 12.40 -5.01 6.32
CA SER A 111 12.83 -6.16 7.12
C SER A 111 14.14 -6.74 6.56
N SER A 112 14.92 -7.42 7.41
CA SER A 112 16.17 -8.08 6.99
C SER A 112 15.93 -9.01 5.79
N ARG A 113 14.83 -9.77 5.81
CA ARG A 113 14.43 -10.65 4.70
C ARG A 113 14.23 -9.91 3.38
N VAL A 114 13.57 -8.75 3.40
CA VAL A 114 13.37 -7.94 2.17
C VAL A 114 14.71 -7.34 1.70
N LEU A 115 15.56 -6.88 2.61
CA LEU A 115 16.89 -6.38 2.22
C LEU A 115 17.78 -7.47 1.62
N ASP A 116 17.75 -8.69 2.18
CA ASP A 116 18.45 -9.85 1.66
C ASP A 116 17.93 -10.22 0.27
N LEU A 117 16.61 -10.17 0.06
CA LEU A 117 16.01 -10.34 -1.26
C LEU A 117 16.57 -9.32 -2.26
N LEU A 118 16.59 -8.03 -1.90
CA LEU A 118 17.14 -6.99 -2.78
C LEU A 118 18.64 -7.20 -3.05
N ALA A 119 19.42 -7.65 -2.06
CA ALA A 119 20.85 -7.91 -2.21
C ALA A 119 21.15 -9.12 -3.12
N GLN A 120 20.26 -10.11 -3.17
CA GLN A 120 20.39 -11.28 -4.04
C GLN A 120 20.01 -11.00 -5.51
N ASN A 121 19.49 -9.81 -5.82
CA ASN A 121 19.01 -9.43 -7.14
C ASN A 121 19.85 -8.28 -7.72
N PRO A 122 20.81 -8.56 -8.63
CA PRO A 122 21.78 -7.56 -9.12
C PRO A 122 21.17 -6.32 -9.79
N ILE A 123 19.91 -6.39 -10.26
CA ILE A 123 19.22 -5.23 -10.82
C ILE A 123 19.07 -4.09 -9.79
N PHE A 124 18.98 -4.40 -8.49
CA PHE A 124 18.90 -3.40 -7.43
C PHE A 124 20.26 -2.82 -7.04
N ASP A 125 21.38 -3.30 -7.57
CA ASP A 125 22.70 -2.66 -7.39
C ASP A 125 22.77 -1.29 -8.07
N ALA A 126 21.85 -1.05 -9.02
CA ALA A 126 21.62 0.28 -9.59
C ALA A 126 21.25 1.32 -8.50
N VAL A 127 20.58 0.89 -7.43
CA VAL A 127 20.36 1.71 -6.22
C VAL A 127 21.63 1.68 -5.39
N ASN A 128 22.58 2.52 -5.80
CA ASN A 128 23.97 2.46 -5.38
C ASN A 128 24.14 2.72 -3.86
N PRO A 129 24.81 1.82 -3.12
CA PRO A 129 24.98 1.94 -1.66
C PRO A 129 25.82 3.13 -1.20
N HIS A 130 26.59 3.76 -2.10
CA HIS A 130 27.29 5.02 -1.81
C HIS A 130 26.30 6.19 -1.57
N TYR A 131 25.13 6.14 -2.20
CA TYR A 131 24.09 7.16 -2.07
C TYR A 131 22.95 6.71 -1.17
N VAL A 132 22.63 5.41 -1.19
CA VAL A 132 21.45 4.85 -0.52
C VAL A 132 21.86 3.83 0.54
N SER A 133 21.72 4.22 1.81
CA SER A 133 21.93 3.28 2.92
C SER A 133 20.73 2.33 3.06
N ARG A 134 20.97 1.03 3.10
CA ARG A 134 19.94 0.01 3.38
C ARG A 134 19.98 -0.35 4.86
N GLN A 135 18.88 -0.13 5.57
CA GLN A 135 18.79 -0.25 7.03
C GLN A 135 17.68 -1.21 7.42
N PRO A 136 17.99 -2.32 8.12
CA PRO A 136 16.95 -3.24 8.58
C PRO A 136 16.17 -2.60 9.73
N PHE A 137 14.86 -2.80 9.76
CA PHE A 137 14.05 -2.57 10.95
C PHE A 137 13.71 -3.88 11.66
N ALA A 138 13.39 -3.78 12.95
CA ALA A 138 12.75 -4.85 13.71
C ALA A 138 11.25 -4.57 13.82
N LEU A 139 10.44 -5.63 13.91
CA LEU A 139 9.02 -5.50 14.19
C LEU A 139 8.79 -4.91 15.59
N ASP A 140 7.69 -4.18 15.73
CA ASP A 140 7.22 -3.54 16.96
C ASP A 140 8.26 -2.60 17.61
N THR A 141 9.27 -2.20 16.85
CA THR A 141 10.31 -1.27 17.27
C THR A 141 10.17 0.03 16.47
N PRO A 142 9.91 1.17 17.13
CA PRO A 142 9.81 2.45 16.44
C PRO A 142 11.14 2.87 15.79
N LEU A 143 11.05 3.40 14.57
CA LEU A 143 12.16 4.07 13.88
C LEU A 143 11.79 5.53 13.58
N ALA A 144 12.73 6.43 13.88
CA ALA A 144 12.55 7.87 13.68
C ALA A 144 13.02 8.28 12.27
N LEU A 145 12.08 8.70 11.42
CA LEU A 145 12.35 9.15 10.05
C LEU A 145 11.69 10.50 9.80
N CYS A 146 12.45 11.52 9.39
CA CYS A 146 11.91 12.83 8.96
C CYS A 146 10.92 13.47 9.97
N GLY A 147 11.16 13.29 11.28
CA GLY A 147 10.28 13.80 12.33
C GLY A 147 9.04 12.95 12.64
N LEU A 148 8.93 11.77 12.02
CA LEU A 148 7.90 10.76 12.26
C LEU A 148 8.49 9.56 13.01
N GLN A 149 7.66 8.89 13.82
CA GLN A 149 7.93 7.56 14.37
C GLN A 149 7.11 6.55 13.57
N LEU A 150 7.79 5.64 12.87
CA LEU A 150 7.17 4.55 12.14
C LEU A 150 7.41 3.27 12.92
N THR A 151 6.36 2.50 13.20
CA THR A 151 6.46 1.20 13.90
C THR A 151 5.87 0.11 13.00
N PRO A 152 6.71 -0.70 12.33
CA PRO A 152 6.27 -1.84 11.55
C PRO A 152 5.76 -2.96 12.45
N PHE A 153 4.71 -3.64 12.01
CA PHE A 153 4.15 -4.78 12.73
C PHE A 153 3.62 -5.83 11.78
N SER A 154 3.64 -7.08 12.22
CA SER A 154 3.12 -8.19 11.44
C SER A 154 1.60 -8.12 11.32
N VAL A 155 1.09 -8.39 10.13
CA VAL A 155 -0.33 -8.67 9.89
C VAL A 155 -0.46 -10.01 9.17
N PRO A 156 -1.58 -10.75 9.34
CA PRO A 156 -1.81 -11.96 8.57
C PRO A 156 -1.74 -11.66 7.08
N GLY A 157 -0.99 -12.45 6.32
CA GLY A 157 -0.78 -12.23 4.90
C GLY A 157 -0.11 -13.41 4.22
N LYS A 158 0.40 -13.19 3.02
CA LYS A 158 0.93 -14.25 2.15
C LYS A 158 2.38 -13.99 1.74
N VAL A 159 3.13 -15.07 1.48
CA VAL A 159 4.43 -14.98 0.79
C VAL A 159 4.29 -14.24 -0.55
N PRO A 160 5.28 -13.42 -0.96
CA PRO A 160 5.30 -12.82 -2.29
C PRO A 160 5.11 -13.80 -3.45
N LEU A 161 4.46 -13.35 -4.53
CA LEU A 161 4.06 -14.23 -5.64
C LEU A 161 5.24 -15.02 -6.23
N PHE A 162 6.40 -14.37 -6.42
CA PHE A 162 7.60 -14.99 -6.98
C PHE A 162 8.29 -15.99 -6.01
N MET A 163 7.87 -16.02 -4.74
CA MET A 163 8.34 -16.99 -3.74
C MET A 163 7.38 -18.16 -3.52
N GLU A 164 6.15 -18.14 -4.06
CA GLU A 164 5.15 -19.22 -3.86
C GLU A 164 5.70 -20.61 -4.22
N SER A 165 6.46 -20.74 -5.32
CA SER A 165 7.03 -22.02 -5.76
C SER A 165 8.19 -22.50 -4.88
N ARG A 166 8.74 -21.61 -4.06
CA ARG A 166 9.89 -21.87 -3.16
C ARG A 166 9.48 -22.03 -1.70
N SER A 167 8.23 -21.74 -1.34
CA SER A 167 7.74 -21.82 0.04
C SER A 167 7.21 -23.20 0.44
N GLY A 168 7.40 -24.23 -0.40
CA GLY A 168 7.08 -25.62 -0.04
C GLY A 168 5.59 -25.90 0.21
N GLY A 169 4.69 -25.01 -0.24
CA GLY A 169 3.25 -25.14 -0.06
C GLY A 169 2.68 -24.41 1.15
N ASP A 170 3.53 -23.92 2.08
CA ASP A 170 3.09 -22.97 3.10
C ASP A 170 3.03 -21.57 2.50
N LEU A 171 1.84 -20.97 2.57
CA LEU A 171 1.57 -19.66 1.99
C LEU A 171 1.21 -18.65 3.06
N ALA A 172 0.89 -19.12 4.27
CA ALA A 172 0.90 -18.26 5.44
C ALA A 172 2.35 -17.84 5.59
N GLY A 173 2.64 -16.62 5.19
CA GLY A 173 4.00 -16.12 5.17
C GLY A 173 4.63 -16.12 6.56
N SER A 174 5.94 -15.86 6.62
CA SER A 174 6.53 -15.50 7.91
C SER A 174 5.98 -14.15 8.39
N ASN A 175 6.07 -13.87 9.69
CA ASN A 175 5.62 -12.60 10.29
C ASN A 175 6.21 -11.34 9.65
N GLU A 176 7.26 -11.46 8.82
CA GLU A 176 7.98 -10.36 8.16
C GLU A 176 7.55 -10.10 6.71
N GLU A 177 6.58 -10.84 6.17
CA GLU A 177 6.25 -10.78 4.73
C GLU A 177 5.09 -9.87 4.38
N THR A 178 4.14 -9.66 5.29
CA THR A 178 3.07 -8.67 5.14
C THR A 178 3.03 -7.84 6.40
N LEU A 179 3.26 -6.53 6.25
CA LEU A 179 3.42 -5.61 7.37
C LEU A 179 2.37 -4.50 7.32
N GLY A 180 1.86 -4.18 8.51
CA GLY A 180 1.23 -2.89 8.78
C GLY A 180 2.23 -1.90 9.35
N LEU A 181 1.91 -0.61 9.25
CA LEU A 181 2.68 0.47 9.86
C LEU A 181 1.80 1.28 10.81
N THR A 182 2.32 1.58 12.00
CA THR A 182 1.82 2.69 12.81
C THR A 182 2.71 3.89 12.53
N ILE A 183 2.13 5.03 12.15
CA ILE A 183 2.86 6.26 11.84
C ILE A 183 2.38 7.36 12.79
N ASP A 184 3.31 7.97 13.50
CA ASP A 184 3.05 8.91 14.59
C ASP A 184 3.96 10.15 14.46
N ASP A 185 3.41 11.36 14.60
CA ASP A 185 4.19 12.62 14.56
C ASP A 185 4.40 13.25 15.96
N GLY A 186 4.10 12.48 17.02
CA GLY A 186 4.08 12.91 18.42
C GLY A 186 2.76 13.54 18.87
N ARG A 187 1.83 13.81 17.95
CA ARG A 187 0.51 14.40 18.24
C ARG A 187 -0.64 13.59 17.69
N ARG A 188 -0.44 13.01 16.51
CA ARG A 188 -1.44 12.30 15.71
C ARG A 188 -0.88 10.97 15.28
N ARG A 189 -1.75 9.97 15.18
CA ARG A 189 -1.37 8.60 14.81
C ARG A 189 -2.30 8.04 13.75
N MET A 190 -1.72 7.28 12.82
CA MET A 190 -2.47 6.55 11.80
C MET A 190 -1.92 5.14 11.59
N HIS A 191 -2.72 4.25 11.02
CA HIS A 191 -2.30 2.89 10.64
C HIS A 191 -2.44 2.65 9.12
N TYR A 192 -1.38 2.15 8.50
CA TYR A 192 -1.32 1.83 7.07
C TYR A 192 -1.16 0.32 6.90
N ILE A 193 -2.19 -0.34 6.39
CA ILE A 193 -2.24 -1.81 6.24
C ILE A 193 -2.80 -2.14 4.85
N PRO A 194 -1.98 -2.08 3.78
CA PRO A 194 -2.47 -2.24 2.41
C PRO A 194 -2.81 -3.69 2.05
N GLY A 195 -2.33 -4.67 2.82
CA GLY A 195 -2.64 -6.09 2.65
C GLY A 195 -2.89 -6.74 4.00
N CYS A 196 -4.00 -7.48 4.14
CA CYS A 196 -4.35 -8.19 5.36
C CYS A 196 -5.28 -9.38 5.06
N ALA A 197 -4.89 -10.59 5.46
CA ALA A 197 -5.65 -11.81 5.22
C ALA A 197 -6.76 -12.05 6.25
N ALA A 198 -6.59 -11.55 7.48
CA ALA A 198 -7.55 -11.75 8.57
C ALA A 198 -7.43 -10.69 9.67
N MET A 199 -8.57 -10.37 10.30
CA MET A 199 -8.63 -9.50 11.48
C MET A 199 -8.45 -10.31 12.77
N THR A 200 -7.21 -10.36 13.29
CA THR A 200 -6.88 -11.02 14.57
C THR A 200 -7.23 -10.14 15.77
N ASP A 201 -7.32 -10.74 16.97
CA ASP A 201 -7.57 -9.99 18.20
C ASP A 201 -6.47 -8.96 18.51
N ALA A 202 -5.21 -9.32 18.23
CA ALA A 202 -4.09 -8.39 18.37
C ALA A 202 -4.21 -7.20 17.41
N LEU A 203 -4.66 -7.43 16.18
CA LEU A 203 -4.90 -6.35 15.22
C LEU A 203 -6.11 -5.49 15.62
N ARG A 204 -7.20 -6.09 16.09
CA ARG A 204 -8.36 -5.35 16.64
C ARG A 204 -7.93 -4.44 17.78
N ALA A 205 -7.18 -4.99 18.75
CA ALA A 205 -6.70 -4.23 19.90
C ALA A 205 -5.78 -3.06 19.48
N ARG A 206 -4.97 -3.25 18.44
CA ARG A 206 -4.11 -2.19 17.90
C ARG A 206 -4.89 -1.08 17.21
N LEU A 207 -5.98 -1.41 16.54
CA LEU A 207 -6.78 -0.47 15.75
C LEU A 207 -7.93 0.18 16.52
N GLN A 208 -8.19 -0.27 17.75
CA GLN A 208 -9.22 0.28 18.61
C GLN A 208 -9.03 1.79 18.80
N ASP A 209 -10.10 2.56 18.58
CA ASP A 209 -10.14 4.02 18.71
C ASP A 209 -9.13 4.78 17.82
N ALA A 210 -8.61 4.14 16.76
CA ALA A 210 -7.65 4.77 15.86
C ALA A 210 -8.26 6.01 15.15
N GLU A 211 -7.46 7.06 14.99
CA GLU A 211 -7.89 8.29 14.33
C GLU A 211 -8.01 8.13 12.82
N LEU A 212 -7.07 7.41 12.20
CA LEU A 212 -7.06 7.12 10.78
C LEU A 212 -6.49 5.73 10.50
N VAL A 213 -7.22 4.95 9.70
CA VAL A 213 -6.74 3.66 9.18
C VAL A 213 -6.92 3.62 7.67
N PHE A 214 -5.80 3.42 6.97
CA PHE A 214 -5.79 2.90 5.61
C PHE A 214 -5.73 1.38 5.67
N PHE A 215 -6.69 0.71 5.04
CA PHE A 215 -6.81 -0.74 5.10
C PHE A 215 -7.01 -1.36 3.72
N ASP A 216 -6.62 -2.63 3.62
CA ASP A 216 -6.80 -3.51 2.47
C ASP A 216 -8.23 -3.43 1.92
N GLY A 217 -8.33 -2.99 0.67
CA GLY A 217 -9.55 -2.92 -0.12
C GLY A 217 -9.44 -3.73 -1.42
N THR A 218 -8.64 -4.79 -1.43
CA THR A 218 -8.27 -5.52 -2.66
C THR A 218 -9.51 -6.02 -3.39
N LEU A 219 -10.39 -6.76 -2.73
CA LEU A 219 -11.60 -7.33 -3.35
C LEU A 219 -12.85 -6.96 -2.57
N TRP A 220 -13.96 -6.76 -3.29
CA TRP A 220 -15.28 -6.62 -2.66
C TRP A 220 -15.79 -7.95 -2.11
N ARG A 221 -15.66 -9.02 -2.90
CA ARG A 221 -16.01 -10.41 -2.55
C ARG A 221 -14.84 -11.35 -2.80
N ASP A 222 -14.79 -12.43 -2.04
CA ASP A 222 -13.68 -13.39 -2.07
C ASP A 222 -13.49 -14.05 -3.44
N ASP A 223 -14.59 -14.31 -4.15
CA ASP A 223 -14.61 -15.02 -5.43
C ASP A 223 -14.80 -14.08 -6.64
N GLU A 224 -14.71 -12.75 -6.48
CA GLU A 224 -15.03 -11.80 -7.55
C GLU A 224 -14.20 -12.04 -8.83
N MET A 225 -12.92 -12.38 -8.68
CA MET A 225 -12.05 -12.67 -9.83
C MET A 225 -12.40 -14.00 -10.52
N VAL A 226 -12.88 -14.97 -9.75
CA VAL A 226 -13.33 -16.27 -10.26
C VAL A 226 -14.62 -16.08 -11.06
N GLN A 227 -15.58 -15.32 -10.51
CA GLN A 227 -16.83 -15.00 -11.19
C GLN A 227 -16.61 -14.20 -12.48
N LEU A 228 -15.62 -13.30 -12.50
CA LEU A 228 -15.23 -12.53 -13.69
C LEU A 228 -14.38 -13.33 -14.69
N GLY A 229 -13.94 -14.54 -14.34
CA GLY A 229 -13.12 -15.40 -15.20
C GLY A 229 -11.70 -14.88 -15.44
N VAL A 230 -11.21 -13.95 -14.62
CA VAL A 230 -9.87 -13.35 -14.77
C VAL A 230 -8.79 -14.09 -13.99
N SER A 231 -9.18 -14.90 -13.00
CA SER A 231 -8.27 -15.71 -12.19
C SER A 231 -9.02 -16.90 -11.56
N GLN A 232 -8.28 -17.94 -11.16
CA GLN A 232 -8.82 -19.05 -10.37
C GLN A 232 -8.56 -18.88 -8.85
N LYS A 233 -7.85 -17.81 -8.44
CA LYS A 233 -7.52 -17.54 -7.04
C LYS A 233 -8.65 -16.72 -6.39
N THR A 234 -9.06 -17.08 -5.18
CA THR A 234 -9.90 -16.24 -4.32
C THR A 234 -9.07 -15.18 -3.58
N GLY A 235 -9.72 -14.21 -2.93
CA GLY A 235 -9.08 -13.22 -2.07
C GLY A 235 -8.28 -13.84 -0.93
N GLN A 236 -8.89 -14.79 -0.22
CA GLN A 236 -8.25 -15.56 0.83
C GLN A 236 -7.02 -16.30 0.30
N ARG A 237 -7.10 -16.86 -0.91
CA ARG A 237 -5.94 -17.50 -1.56
C ARG A 237 -4.81 -16.51 -1.86
N MET A 238 -5.13 -15.24 -2.08
CA MET A 238 -4.13 -14.17 -2.27
C MET A 238 -3.68 -13.53 -0.95
N GLY A 239 -4.32 -13.83 0.17
CA GLY A 239 -4.00 -13.24 1.47
C GLY A 239 -4.71 -11.92 1.74
N HIS A 240 -5.92 -11.74 1.21
CA HIS A 240 -6.71 -10.52 1.35
C HIS A 240 -8.09 -10.79 1.96
N MET A 241 -8.47 -9.96 2.92
CA MET A 241 -9.84 -9.86 3.43
C MET A 241 -10.75 -9.27 2.35
N SER A 242 -11.95 -9.82 2.21
CA SER A 242 -13.00 -9.19 1.40
C SER A 242 -13.54 -7.96 2.11
N ILE A 243 -13.91 -6.92 1.36
CA ILE A 243 -14.54 -5.73 1.94
C ILE A 243 -15.88 -6.07 2.59
N ASP A 244 -16.73 -6.82 1.87
CA ASP A 244 -18.09 -7.14 2.28
C ASP A 244 -18.26 -8.60 2.76
N GLY A 245 -19.33 -8.85 3.50
CA GLY A 245 -19.66 -10.14 4.11
C GLY A 245 -19.51 -10.14 5.64
N PRO A 246 -20.02 -11.19 6.32
CA PRO A 246 -20.00 -11.27 7.79
C PRO A 246 -18.59 -11.30 8.38
N ASP A 247 -17.64 -11.89 7.65
CA ASP A 247 -16.22 -11.94 8.02
C ASP A 247 -15.38 -10.89 7.28
N GLY A 248 -16.04 -9.97 6.56
CA GLY A 248 -15.40 -8.94 5.76
C GLY A 248 -14.87 -7.77 6.58
N THR A 249 -14.06 -6.93 5.95
CA THR A 249 -13.43 -5.76 6.59
C THR A 249 -14.46 -4.81 7.20
N ILE A 250 -15.58 -4.53 6.52
CA ILE A 250 -16.61 -3.64 7.05
C ILE A 250 -17.18 -4.16 8.39
N ALA A 251 -17.55 -5.44 8.43
CA ALA A 251 -18.08 -6.07 9.65
C ALA A 251 -17.02 -6.12 10.76
N ALA A 252 -15.77 -6.45 10.41
CA ALA A 252 -14.67 -6.55 11.36
C ALA A 252 -14.31 -5.22 12.05
N PHE A 253 -14.50 -4.09 11.36
CA PHE A 253 -14.24 -2.75 11.88
C PHE A 253 -15.41 -2.11 12.64
N ALA A 254 -16.62 -2.66 12.52
CA ALA A 254 -17.82 -2.11 13.17
C ALA A 254 -17.65 -1.85 14.69
N PRO A 255 -17.00 -2.73 15.49
CA PRO A 255 -16.83 -2.49 16.92
C PRO A 255 -15.60 -1.64 17.30
N LEU A 256 -14.73 -1.27 16.35
CA LEU A 256 -13.40 -0.72 16.65
C LEU A 256 -13.38 0.79 16.91
N ASN A 257 -14.49 1.50 16.69
CA ASN A 257 -14.60 2.95 16.87
C ASN A 257 -13.49 3.77 16.16
N VAL A 258 -13.03 3.31 14.99
CA VAL A 258 -12.07 4.05 14.16
C VAL A 258 -12.73 5.29 13.56
N ALA A 259 -12.13 6.46 13.77
CA ALA A 259 -12.71 7.75 13.39
C ALA A 259 -12.77 7.96 11.86
N ARG A 260 -11.68 7.64 11.15
CA ARG A 260 -11.62 7.71 9.68
C ARG A 260 -11.04 6.42 9.09
N LYS A 261 -11.77 5.81 8.16
CA LYS A 261 -11.42 4.51 7.55
C LYS A 261 -11.37 4.66 6.04
N ILE A 262 -10.27 4.25 5.42
CA ILE A 262 -10.03 4.43 3.98
C ILE A 262 -9.54 3.12 3.37
N PHE A 263 -10.24 2.62 2.37
CA PHE A 263 -9.77 1.49 1.56
C PHE A 263 -8.65 1.94 0.62
N ILE A 264 -7.57 1.17 0.56
CA ILE A 264 -6.45 1.33 -0.38
C ILE A 264 -6.06 -0.05 -0.94
N HIS A 265 -5.16 -0.08 -1.92
CA HIS A 265 -4.72 -1.32 -2.57
C HIS A 265 -5.90 -2.05 -3.24
N LEU A 266 -6.65 -1.32 -4.07
CA LEU A 266 -7.87 -1.83 -4.72
C LEU A 266 -7.56 -2.61 -6.00
N ASN A 267 -7.97 -3.87 -6.11
CA ASN A 267 -7.77 -4.65 -7.33
C ASN A 267 -8.62 -4.11 -8.47
N THR A 268 -8.14 -4.25 -9.70
CA THR A 268 -8.81 -3.73 -10.91
C THR A 268 -10.22 -4.27 -11.13
N THR A 269 -10.56 -5.40 -10.50
CA THR A 269 -11.88 -6.05 -10.53
C THR A 269 -12.88 -5.48 -9.53
N ASN A 270 -12.42 -4.75 -8.53
CA ASN A 270 -13.25 -4.38 -7.40
C ASN A 270 -14.33 -3.36 -7.82
N PRO A 271 -15.63 -3.66 -7.65
CA PRO A 271 -16.73 -2.79 -8.09
C PRO A 271 -16.77 -1.43 -7.39
N VAL A 272 -16.11 -1.26 -6.25
CA VAL A 272 -16.01 0.06 -5.58
C VAL A 272 -15.15 1.05 -6.37
N LEU A 273 -14.39 0.60 -7.37
CA LEU A 273 -13.65 1.50 -8.26
C LEU A 273 -14.57 2.34 -9.16
N ASN A 274 -15.81 1.87 -9.39
CA ASN A 274 -16.86 2.64 -10.04
C ASN A 274 -17.62 3.46 -8.98
N THR A 275 -17.44 4.78 -8.95
CA THR A 275 -18.07 5.63 -7.91
C THR A 275 -19.59 5.74 -8.01
N LEU A 276 -20.18 5.20 -9.10
CA LEU A 276 -21.62 5.11 -9.32
C LEU A 276 -22.19 3.73 -9.00
N SER A 277 -21.38 2.80 -8.50
CA SER A 277 -21.83 1.44 -8.17
C SER A 277 -22.57 1.37 -6.83
N PRO A 278 -23.50 0.42 -6.66
CA PRO A 278 -24.12 0.17 -5.37
C PRO A 278 -23.09 -0.27 -4.30
N GLU A 279 -22.01 -0.95 -4.69
CA GLU A 279 -20.93 -1.34 -3.79
C GLU A 279 -20.17 -0.12 -3.24
N PHE A 280 -19.86 0.86 -4.09
CA PHE A 280 -19.27 2.13 -3.64
C PHE A 280 -20.23 2.85 -2.68
N ALA A 281 -21.50 2.95 -3.02
CA ALA A 281 -22.51 3.58 -2.15
C ALA A 281 -22.63 2.85 -0.80
N SER A 282 -22.60 1.52 -0.80
CA SER A 282 -22.65 0.69 0.42
C SER A 282 -21.42 0.89 1.32
N ALA A 283 -20.22 0.94 0.73
CA ALA A 283 -18.99 1.24 1.46
C ALA A 283 -19.06 2.62 2.13
N ARG A 284 -19.49 3.65 1.38
CA ARG A 284 -19.68 5.01 1.90
C ARG A 284 -20.72 5.07 3.03
N ALA A 285 -21.86 4.37 2.86
CA ALA A 285 -22.90 4.30 3.88
C ALA A 285 -22.42 3.63 5.19
N SER A 286 -21.44 2.72 5.08
CA SER A 286 -20.78 2.08 6.21
C SER A 286 -19.65 2.92 6.84
N GLY A 287 -19.50 4.18 6.42
CA GLY A 287 -18.49 5.10 6.95
C GLY A 287 -17.07 4.85 6.45
N TRP A 288 -16.92 4.17 5.31
CA TRP A 288 -15.62 3.98 4.65
C TRP A 288 -15.44 4.94 3.49
N GLU A 289 -14.20 5.41 3.31
CA GLU A 289 -13.77 6.11 2.10
C GLU A 289 -13.02 5.14 1.17
N VAL A 290 -12.95 5.48 -0.11
CA VAL A 290 -12.19 4.72 -1.11
C VAL A 290 -11.09 5.64 -1.62
N ALA A 291 -9.83 5.23 -1.45
CA ALA A 291 -8.70 6.02 -1.88
C ALA A 291 -8.70 6.25 -3.40
N HIS A 292 -8.15 7.38 -3.79
CA HIS A 292 -7.80 7.69 -5.17
C HIS A 292 -6.42 8.36 -5.18
N ASP A 293 -5.76 8.28 -6.32
CA ASP A 293 -4.47 8.93 -6.51
C ASP A 293 -4.62 10.45 -6.33
N GLY A 294 -3.66 11.06 -5.63
CA GLY A 294 -3.69 12.48 -5.26
C GLY A 294 -4.58 12.83 -4.07
N LEU A 295 -5.17 11.85 -3.36
CA LEU A 295 -5.86 12.13 -2.09
C LEU A 295 -4.87 12.66 -1.05
N GLU A 296 -5.09 13.87 -0.57
CA GLU A 296 -4.29 14.51 0.49
C GLU A 296 -5.05 14.52 1.83
N ILE A 297 -4.34 14.24 2.92
CA ILE A 297 -4.87 14.25 4.28
C ILE A 297 -3.92 15.01 5.19
N ALA A 298 -4.48 15.90 6.02
CA ALA A 298 -3.79 16.50 7.16
C ALA A 298 -4.47 16.02 8.45
N LEU A 299 -3.67 15.43 9.35
CA LEU A 299 -4.05 15.07 10.73
C LEU A 299 -3.47 16.07 11.72
#